data_AF-A0A946M363-F1
#
_entry.id   AF-A0A946M363-F1
#
_cell.length_a   1.000
_cell.length_b   1.000
_cell.length_c   1.000
_cell.angle_alpha   90.00
_cell.angle_beta   90.00
_cell.angle_gamma   90.00
#
_symmetry.space_group_name_H-M   'P 1'
#
loop_
_entity.id
_entity.type
_entity.pdbx_description
1 polymer ?
#
loop_
_entity_poly.entity_id
_entity_poly.type
_entity_poly.pdbx_seq_one_letter_code
_entity_poly.pdbx_strand_id
1 'polypeptide(L)'
;WSSESANNQLNYSVEGQFVHFDHSSNSNAERYWIKPSASYNYTLLNDAAYIKPAVSLSQSHYSLDSGSSSSMSVPHYTLESGLFFERETTTHLHTLEPKIKFNYIPDGKNSGHDFETNSDDSSEFYGKDSAPHTKVVTLSVASDLLSNSDGTKLLSTSLERSRDFRSDRTEDWNNLIGKISSEYGSHNAALKIHLDSPQSGYTPESNYTSWSNYNSWSNTLHTSYQFDNDAGQLMNLGFIQERGSKKQLDLSSAWEINHQWGLFARYNQELISSNKHRLEDLIGVSYESCCWSTNFTRRKFFTGTDSNGANEFDTTWMLVLELKGMGKLGKSSNLNQLLEESILGYKSKP
;
A
#
# COMPACT_ATOMS: atom_id res chain seq x y z
N TRP A 1 27.53 -18.74 22.34
CA TRP A 1 26.35 -17.92 22.03
C TRP A 1 25.14 -18.80 22.26
N SER A 2 24.58 -18.74 23.46
CA SER A 2 23.31 -19.39 23.78
C SER A 2 22.22 -18.60 23.06
N SER A 3 21.65 -19.15 21.98
CA SER A 3 20.47 -18.55 21.37
C SER A 3 19.28 -18.76 22.30
N GLU A 4 19.03 -17.80 23.17
CA GLU A 4 17.72 -17.60 23.77
C GLU A 4 16.75 -17.17 22.67
N SER A 5 16.22 -18.15 21.96
CA SER A 5 15.04 -17.99 21.11
C SER A 5 14.36 -19.35 20.99
N ALA A 6 13.76 -19.76 22.10
CA ALA A 6 12.71 -20.75 22.11
C ALA A 6 11.44 -20.05 22.59
N ASN A 7 11.03 -18.99 21.89
CA ASN A 7 9.80 -18.26 22.19
C ASN A 7 8.58 -19.00 21.60
N ASN A 8 8.47 -20.27 22.00
CA ASN A 8 7.31 -21.13 21.76
C ASN A 8 6.16 -20.68 22.66
N GLN A 9 5.59 -19.52 22.33
CA GLN A 9 4.63 -18.83 23.17
C GLN A 9 3.22 -18.95 22.59
N LEU A 10 2.28 -19.29 23.47
CA LEU A 10 0.86 -19.09 23.21
C LEU A 10 0.56 -17.61 23.35
N ASN A 11 0.11 -17.00 22.25
CA ASN A 11 -0.33 -15.63 22.19
C ASN A 11 -1.85 -15.61 22.13
N TYR A 12 -2.48 -14.77 22.93
CA TYR A 12 -3.93 -14.57 22.92
C TYR A 12 -4.24 -13.08 22.89
N SER A 13 -5.36 -12.74 22.24
CA SER A 13 -5.85 -11.37 22.16
C SER A 13 -7.37 -11.38 22.12
N VAL A 14 -7.99 -10.38 22.74
CA VAL A 14 -9.41 -10.14 22.64
C VAL A 14 -9.60 -8.70 22.16
N GLU A 15 -10.15 -8.57 20.97
CA GLU A 15 -10.56 -7.27 20.44
C GLU A 15 -12.07 -7.10 20.65
N GLY A 16 -12.51 -5.88 20.95
CA GLY A 16 -13.92 -5.55 21.13
C GLY A 16 -14.25 -4.17 20.58
N GLN A 17 -15.47 -3.99 20.09
CA GLN A 17 -15.96 -2.72 19.59
C GLN A 17 -17.44 -2.58 19.88
N PHE A 18 -17.83 -1.36 20.27
CA PHE A 18 -19.22 -0.93 20.30
C PHE A 18 -19.35 0.29 19.38
N VAL A 19 -20.36 0.26 18.50
CA VAL A 19 -20.63 1.36 17.55
C VAL A 19 -22.14 1.59 17.49
N HIS A 20 -22.54 2.86 17.46
CA HIS A 20 -23.89 3.28 17.11
C HIS A 20 -23.86 3.89 15.71
N PHE A 21 -24.62 3.32 14.79
CA PHE A 21 -24.76 3.77 13.41
C PHE A 21 -26.02 4.62 13.29
N ASP A 22 -25.84 5.88 12.90
CA ASP A 22 -26.92 6.83 12.63
C ASP A 22 -26.92 7.20 11.15
N HIS A 23 -28.03 6.93 10.46
CA HIS A 23 -28.22 7.17 9.04
C HIS A 23 -29.56 7.87 8.76
N SER A 24 -29.52 8.90 7.93
CA SER A 24 -30.74 9.61 7.50
C SER A 24 -31.66 8.80 6.58
N SER A 25 -31.15 7.73 5.95
CA SER A 25 -31.86 6.96 4.91
C SER A 25 -31.88 5.45 5.12
N ASN A 26 -31.12 4.92 6.09
CA ASN A 26 -31.05 3.51 6.44
C ASN A 26 -31.49 3.32 7.90
N SER A 27 -31.80 2.09 8.30
CA SER A 27 -32.12 1.79 9.70
C SER A 27 -30.91 2.03 10.60
N ASN A 28 -31.09 2.82 11.65
CA ASN A 28 -30.11 2.97 12.71
C ASN A 28 -29.91 1.66 13.48
N ALA A 29 -28.70 1.45 13.96
CA ALA A 29 -28.35 0.24 14.68
C ALA A 29 -27.21 0.44 15.67
N GLU A 30 -27.26 -0.32 16.75
CA GLU A 30 -26.13 -0.52 17.65
C GLU A 30 -25.48 -1.86 17.35
N ARG A 31 -24.15 -1.88 17.25
CA ARG A 31 -23.37 -3.11 17.09
C ARG A 31 -22.40 -3.29 18.24
N TYR A 32 -22.49 -4.47 18.86
CA TYR A 32 -21.43 -5.02 19.69
C TYR A 32 -20.65 -6.08 18.90
N TRP A 33 -19.33 -6.00 18.94
CA TRP A 33 -18.44 -6.93 18.27
C TRP A 33 -17.32 -7.36 19.21
N ILE A 34 -17.00 -8.65 19.21
CA ILE A 34 -15.88 -9.22 19.97
C ILE A 34 -15.17 -10.29 19.14
N LYS A 35 -13.83 -10.31 19.21
CA LYS A 35 -12.98 -11.29 18.54
C LYS A 35 -11.88 -11.78 19.47
N PRO A 36 -12.14 -12.80 20.30
CA PRO A 36 -11.07 -13.60 20.88
C PRO A 36 -10.25 -14.30 19.78
N SER A 37 -8.94 -14.36 20.00
CA SER A 37 -7.99 -15.03 19.13
C SER A 37 -6.88 -15.68 19.94
N ALA A 38 -6.36 -16.79 19.42
CA ALA A 38 -5.20 -17.47 19.97
C ALA A 38 -4.29 -17.92 18.82
N SER A 39 -2.99 -17.79 19.00
CA SER A 39 -1.98 -18.28 18.06
C SER A 39 -0.80 -18.87 18.83
N TYR A 40 -0.14 -19.84 18.23
CA TYR A 40 1.05 -20.44 18.82
C TYR A 40 2.17 -20.34 17.81
N ASN A 41 3.26 -19.66 18.16
CA ASN A 41 4.44 -19.60 17.30
C ASN A 41 5.39 -20.73 17.70
N TYR A 42 5.65 -21.68 16.80
CA TYR A 42 6.57 -22.77 17.07
C TYR A 42 7.74 -22.71 16.11
N THR A 43 8.95 -22.50 16.65
CA THR A 43 10.19 -22.46 15.87
C THR A 43 10.99 -23.76 16.02
N LEU A 44 11.69 -24.11 14.95
CA LEU A 44 12.44 -25.34 14.77
C LEU A 44 13.78 -25.00 14.10
N LEU A 45 14.73 -25.94 14.15
CA LEU A 45 16.02 -25.81 13.43
C LEU A 45 16.78 -24.52 13.76
N ASN A 46 16.84 -24.13 15.04
CA ASN A 46 17.44 -22.87 15.48
C ASN A 46 16.83 -21.65 14.76
N ASP A 47 15.49 -21.58 14.76
CA ASP A 47 14.68 -20.55 14.10
C ASP A 47 14.73 -20.50 12.57
N ALA A 48 15.44 -21.43 11.91
CA ALA A 48 15.44 -21.55 10.46
C ALA A 48 14.11 -22.09 9.89
N ALA A 49 13.20 -22.57 10.73
CA ALA A 49 11.87 -23.02 10.34
C ALA A 49 10.82 -22.66 11.39
N TYR A 50 9.59 -22.40 10.96
CA TYR A 50 8.48 -22.16 11.88
C TYR A 50 7.15 -22.72 11.39
N ILE A 51 6.23 -22.91 12.34
CA ILE A 51 4.82 -23.17 12.12
C ILE A 51 4.00 -22.35 13.12
N LYS A 52 2.98 -21.66 12.61
CA LYS A 52 2.14 -20.74 13.35
C LYS A 52 0.65 -21.03 13.09
N PRO A 53 0.04 -21.99 13.81
CA PRO A 53 -1.40 -22.11 13.84
C PRO A 53 -2.02 -20.92 14.58
N ALA A 54 -3.15 -20.44 14.09
CA ALA A 54 -3.99 -19.50 14.83
C ALA A 54 -5.48 -19.77 14.59
N VAL A 55 -6.27 -19.45 15.60
CA VAL A 55 -7.73 -19.52 15.58
C VAL A 55 -8.30 -18.23 16.13
N SER A 56 -9.38 -17.74 15.53
CA SER A 56 -10.17 -16.65 16.08
C SER A 56 -11.66 -16.92 15.92
N LEU A 57 -12.47 -16.28 16.76
CA LEU A 57 -13.92 -16.35 16.68
C LEU A 57 -14.48 -14.94 16.74
N SER A 58 -14.92 -14.43 15.60
CA SER A 58 -15.58 -13.12 15.52
C SER A 58 -17.07 -13.28 15.84
N GLN A 59 -17.57 -12.55 16.84
CA GLN A 59 -18.99 -12.48 17.17
C GLN A 59 -19.49 -11.04 17.05
N SER A 60 -20.53 -10.84 16.26
CA SER A 60 -21.23 -9.57 16.09
C SER A 60 -22.67 -9.70 16.56
N HIS A 61 -23.19 -8.72 17.28
CA HIS A 61 -24.59 -8.60 17.61
C HIS A 61 -25.09 -7.20 17.24
N TYR A 62 -26.22 -7.14 16.54
CA TYR A 62 -26.86 -5.92 16.07
C TYR A 62 -28.21 -5.79 16.74
N SER A 63 -28.48 -4.62 17.29
CA SER A 63 -29.80 -4.18 17.72
C SER A 63 -30.23 -3.04 16.82
N LEU A 64 -31.29 -3.24 16.04
CA LEU A 64 -31.82 -2.23 15.13
C LEU A 64 -32.93 -1.44 15.80
N ASP A 65 -33.04 -0.16 15.50
CA ASP A 65 -34.10 0.72 16.03
C ASP A 65 -35.51 0.29 15.58
N SER A 66 -35.59 -0.51 14.52
CA SER A 66 -36.84 -1.17 14.09
C SER A 66 -37.34 -2.26 15.06
N GLY A 67 -36.55 -2.57 16.11
CA GLY A 67 -36.82 -3.63 17.09
C GLY A 67 -36.33 -5.02 16.67
N SER A 68 -35.70 -5.14 15.48
CA SER A 68 -35.08 -6.38 15.03
C SER A 68 -33.68 -6.56 15.63
N SER A 69 -33.24 -7.81 15.83
CA SER A 69 -31.87 -8.11 16.23
C SER A 69 -31.25 -9.16 15.31
N SER A 70 -29.95 -9.02 15.03
CA SER A 70 -29.18 -9.98 14.24
C SER A 70 -27.91 -10.39 14.98
N SER A 71 -27.42 -11.61 14.75
CA SER A 71 -26.16 -12.07 15.33
C SER A 71 -25.38 -12.88 14.32
N MET A 72 -24.07 -12.70 14.31
CA MET A 72 -23.14 -13.37 13.41
C MET A 72 -21.98 -13.95 14.21
N SER A 73 -21.59 -15.17 13.89
CA SER A 73 -20.45 -15.84 14.53
C SER A 73 -19.59 -16.53 13.48
N VAL A 74 -18.36 -16.08 13.33
CA VAL A 74 -17.45 -16.51 12.28
C VAL A 74 -16.18 -17.08 12.91
N PRO A 75 -16.02 -18.42 12.89
CA PRO A 75 -14.74 -19.02 13.21
C PRO A 75 -13.77 -18.82 12.04
N HIS A 76 -12.52 -18.53 12.38
CA HIS A 76 -11.46 -18.30 11.42
C HIS A 76 -10.21 -19.06 11.84
N TYR A 77 -9.64 -19.81 10.90
CA TYR A 77 -8.48 -20.65 11.12
C TYR A 77 -7.38 -20.27 10.15
N THR A 78 -6.18 -20.09 10.67
CA THR A 78 -4.99 -19.90 9.84
C THR A 78 -3.89 -20.85 10.25
N LEU A 79 -3.10 -21.27 9.28
CA LEU A 79 -1.88 -22.02 9.49
C LEU A 79 -0.80 -21.46 8.58
N GLU A 80 0.21 -20.88 9.18
CA GLU A 80 1.39 -20.40 8.45
C GLU A 80 2.59 -21.29 8.75
N SER A 81 3.42 -21.54 7.76
CA SER A 81 4.72 -22.18 7.95
C SER A 81 5.72 -21.60 6.97
N GLY A 82 6.96 -21.46 7.40
CA GLY A 82 8.02 -20.93 6.57
C GLY A 82 9.38 -21.47 6.94
N LEU A 83 10.32 -21.27 6.02
CA LEU A 83 11.73 -21.55 6.21
C LEU A 83 12.51 -20.25 6.02
N PHE A 84 13.66 -20.17 6.65
CA PHE A 84 14.62 -19.09 6.48
C PHE A 84 15.96 -19.69 6.09
N PHE A 85 16.49 -19.26 4.94
CA PHE A 85 17.81 -19.64 4.47
C PHE A 85 18.67 -18.38 4.30
N GLU A 86 19.94 -18.49 4.68
CA GLU A 86 20.93 -17.46 4.46
C GLU A 86 22.16 -18.03 3.73
N ARG A 87 22.77 -17.21 2.90
CA ARG A 87 24.04 -17.51 2.24
C ARG A 87 24.89 -16.26 2.20
N GLU A 88 26.00 -16.31 2.91
CA GLU A 88 26.99 -15.24 2.94
C GLU A 88 28.01 -15.37 1.79
N THR A 89 28.39 -14.23 1.22
CA THR A 89 29.50 -14.07 0.28
C THR A 89 30.51 -13.08 0.86
N THR A 90 31.58 -12.74 0.13
CA THR A 90 32.56 -11.76 0.64
C THR A 90 31.99 -10.34 0.78
N THR A 91 31.00 -9.98 -0.04
CA THR A 91 30.49 -8.61 -0.13
C THR A 91 29.01 -8.49 0.24
N HIS A 92 28.27 -9.60 0.20
CA HIS A 92 26.82 -9.58 0.39
C HIS A 92 26.32 -10.81 1.17
N LEU A 93 25.19 -10.62 1.85
CA LEU A 93 24.37 -11.65 2.45
C LEU A 93 23.11 -11.83 1.61
N HIS A 94 22.82 -13.06 1.22
CA HIS A 94 21.58 -13.41 0.52
C HIS A 94 20.65 -14.12 1.50
N THR A 95 19.38 -13.73 1.55
CA THR A 95 18.33 -14.47 2.26
C THR A 95 17.33 -15.07 1.27
N LEU A 96 16.70 -16.17 1.66
CA LEU A 96 15.59 -16.80 0.94
C LEU A 96 14.56 -17.34 1.94
N GLU A 97 13.34 -16.86 1.81
CA GLU A 97 12.24 -17.10 2.74
C GLU A 97 11.01 -17.68 2.02
N PRO A 98 10.96 -18.99 1.76
CA PRO A 98 9.74 -19.63 1.27
C PRO A 98 8.72 -19.79 2.41
N LYS A 99 7.46 -19.50 2.10
CA LYS A 99 6.33 -19.52 3.03
C LYS A 99 5.10 -20.17 2.40
N ILE A 100 4.33 -20.87 3.23
CA ILE A 100 2.98 -21.33 2.92
C ILE A 100 2.00 -20.82 4.00
N LYS A 101 0.87 -20.26 3.58
CA LYS A 101 -0.23 -19.84 4.46
C LYS A 101 -1.52 -20.52 4.02
N PHE A 102 -2.24 -21.12 4.95
CA PHE A 102 -3.60 -21.60 4.76
C PHE A 102 -4.57 -20.70 5.52
N ASN A 103 -5.65 -20.31 4.86
CA ASN A 103 -6.71 -19.49 5.43
C ASN A 103 -8.08 -20.16 5.23
N TYR A 104 -8.87 -20.29 6.30
CA TYR A 104 -10.13 -21.01 6.28
C TYR A 104 -11.23 -20.35 7.13
N ILE A 105 -12.37 -20.10 6.48
CA ILE A 105 -13.64 -19.68 7.07
C ILE A 105 -14.72 -20.66 6.55
N PRO A 106 -15.25 -21.57 7.39
CA PRO A 106 -16.08 -22.70 6.94
C PRO A 106 -17.36 -22.34 6.17
N ASP A 107 -18.20 -21.46 6.71
CA ASP A 107 -19.56 -21.23 6.21
C ASP A 107 -19.83 -19.73 6.15
N GLY A 108 -19.17 -19.03 5.23
CA GLY A 108 -19.23 -17.57 5.11
C GLY A 108 -20.55 -16.94 5.55
N LYS A 109 -20.50 -15.91 6.37
CA LYS A 109 -21.67 -15.29 6.98
C LYS A 109 -21.78 -13.83 6.61
N ASN A 110 -23.02 -13.35 6.54
CA ASN A 110 -23.34 -11.95 6.37
C ASN A 110 -24.41 -11.60 7.42
N SER A 111 -24.29 -10.43 8.05
CA SER A 111 -25.23 -9.96 9.07
C SER A 111 -26.61 -9.61 8.49
N GLY A 112 -26.71 -9.45 7.16
CA GLY A 112 -27.87 -8.94 6.44
C GLY A 112 -27.91 -7.41 6.36
N HIS A 113 -26.93 -6.74 6.96
CA HIS A 113 -26.81 -5.30 7.02
C HIS A 113 -25.45 -4.86 6.53
N ASP A 114 -25.38 -3.66 5.96
CA ASP A 114 -24.15 -3.08 5.43
C ASP A 114 -23.98 -1.68 6.05
N PHE A 115 -23.19 -1.61 7.13
CA PHE A 115 -22.90 -0.37 7.84
C PHE A 115 -21.47 0.12 7.61
N GLU A 116 -20.55 -0.80 7.31
CA GLU A 116 -19.12 -0.52 7.22
C GLU A 116 -18.48 -0.89 5.87
N THR A 117 -19.24 -1.26 4.83
CA THR A 117 -18.59 -1.65 3.56
C THR A 117 -18.03 -0.41 2.84
N ASN A 118 -16.77 -0.10 3.15
CA ASN A 118 -15.87 0.53 2.21
C ASN A 118 -15.30 -0.57 1.29
N SER A 119 -15.39 -0.36 -0.02
CA SER A 119 -14.91 -1.30 -1.04
C SER A 119 -13.39 -1.53 -1.05
N ASP A 120 -12.64 -0.74 -0.27
CA ASP A 120 -11.17 -0.71 -0.29
C ASP A 120 -10.51 -1.51 0.86
N ASP A 121 -11.28 -2.04 1.81
CA ASP A 121 -10.71 -2.88 2.87
C ASP A 121 -10.42 -4.29 2.33
N SER A 122 -9.16 -4.50 1.94
CA SER A 122 -8.55 -5.78 1.56
C SER A 122 -8.47 -6.83 2.68
N SER A 123 -9.23 -6.64 3.75
CA SER A 123 -9.27 -7.54 4.90
C SER A 123 -9.98 -8.84 4.53
N GLU A 124 -9.66 -9.94 5.22
CA GLU A 124 -10.34 -11.24 5.06
C GLU A 124 -11.85 -11.17 5.42
N PHE A 125 -12.30 -9.99 5.89
CA PHE A 125 -13.66 -9.57 6.15
C PHE A 125 -13.99 -8.26 5.39
N TYR A 126 -15.23 -8.10 4.95
CA TYR A 126 -15.72 -6.81 4.47
C TYR A 126 -16.24 -6.03 5.68
N GLY A 127 -15.34 -5.31 6.35
CA GLY A 127 -15.60 -4.72 7.67
C GLY A 127 -15.91 -5.79 8.73
N LYS A 128 -16.86 -5.53 9.63
CA LYS A 128 -17.34 -6.51 10.63
C LYS A 128 -18.75 -7.06 10.36
N ASP A 129 -19.32 -6.70 9.21
CA ASP A 129 -20.70 -7.00 8.83
C ASP A 129 -20.81 -8.23 7.91
N SER A 130 -19.72 -8.64 7.26
CA SER A 130 -19.68 -9.79 6.36
C SER A 130 -18.31 -10.48 6.37
N ALA A 131 -18.34 -11.80 6.34
CA ALA A 131 -17.19 -12.68 6.25
C ALA A 131 -17.42 -13.72 5.15
N PRO A 132 -16.70 -13.66 4.02
CA PRO A 132 -16.88 -14.64 2.96
C PRO A 132 -16.46 -16.04 3.41
N HIS A 133 -17.08 -17.07 2.81
CA HIS A 133 -16.55 -18.43 2.91
C HIS A 133 -15.15 -18.40 2.30
N THR A 134 -14.14 -18.88 3.01
CA THR A 134 -12.74 -18.77 2.57
C THR A 134 -12.07 -20.11 2.71
N LYS A 135 -11.37 -20.56 1.67
CA LYS A 135 -10.51 -21.75 1.70
C LYS A 135 -9.35 -21.53 0.73
N VAL A 136 -8.31 -20.85 1.20
CA VAL A 136 -7.22 -20.36 0.36
C VAL A 136 -5.89 -20.91 0.85
N VAL A 137 -5.05 -21.39 -0.07
CA VAL A 137 -3.63 -21.63 0.19
C VAL A 137 -2.81 -20.61 -0.59
N THR A 138 -1.89 -19.97 0.11
CA THR A 138 -0.95 -18.99 -0.42
C THR A 138 0.46 -19.55 -0.31
N LEU A 139 1.18 -19.54 -1.42
CA LEU A 139 2.61 -19.83 -1.48
C LEU A 139 3.35 -18.53 -1.77
N SER A 140 4.36 -18.22 -0.96
CA SER A 140 5.15 -17.01 -1.10
C SER A 140 6.63 -17.37 -1.04
N VAL A 141 7.47 -16.63 -1.75
CA VAL A 141 8.92 -16.69 -1.62
C VAL A 141 9.45 -15.27 -1.64
N ALA A 142 10.26 -14.92 -0.65
CA ALA A 142 10.97 -13.65 -0.59
C ALA A 142 12.48 -13.89 -0.60
N SER A 143 13.23 -12.95 -1.13
CA SER A 143 14.68 -12.97 -1.14
C SER A 143 15.22 -11.56 -1.03
N ASP A 144 16.16 -11.37 -0.11
CA ASP A 144 16.84 -10.11 0.08
C ASP A 144 18.34 -10.26 -0.23
N LEU A 145 18.92 -9.22 -0.79
CA LEU A 145 20.36 -9.02 -0.93
C LEU A 145 20.77 -7.90 0.00
N LEU A 146 21.63 -8.18 0.96
CA LEU A 146 22.14 -7.19 1.91
C LEU A 146 23.64 -7.00 1.70
N SER A 147 24.09 -5.77 1.92
CA SER A 147 25.51 -5.41 1.94
C SER A 147 26.14 -5.85 3.26
N ASN A 148 27.30 -6.53 3.20
CA ASN A 148 27.99 -6.98 4.42
C ASN A 148 28.69 -5.86 5.19
N SER A 149 28.97 -4.72 4.55
CA SER A 149 29.71 -3.63 5.22
C SER A 149 28.87 -2.85 6.22
N ASP A 150 27.58 -2.73 5.97
CA ASP A 150 26.65 -1.84 6.69
C ASP A 150 25.27 -2.47 6.95
N GLY A 151 25.00 -3.67 6.43
CA GLY A 151 23.71 -4.36 6.60
C GLY A 151 22.59 -3.78 5.74
N THR A 152 22.89 -2.83 4.86
CA THR A 152 21.89 -2.19 4.00
C THR A 152 21.30 -3.23 3.05
N LYS A 153 19.98 -3.34 3.01
CA LYS A 153 19.26 -4.16 2.02
C LYS A 153 19.35 -3.43 0.68
N LEU A 154 19.90 -4.07 -0.35
CA LEU A 154 20.13 -3.49 -1.68
C LEU A 154 19.05 -3.89 -2.68
N LEU A 155 18.53 -5.11 -2.54
CA LEU A 155 17.48 -5.66 -3.38
C LEU A 155 16.56 -6.47 -2.49
N SER A 156 15.25 -6.22 -2.60
CA SER A 156 14.22 -7.07 -1.99
C SER A 156 13.30 -7.56 -3.08
N THR A 157 13.14 -8.87 -3.24
CA THR A 157 12.20 -9.44 -4.21
C THR A 157 11.26 -10.41 -3.52
N SER A 158 9.96 -10.30 -3.79
CA SER A 158 8.97 -11.26 -3.30
C SER A 158 8.01 -11.67 -4.41
N LEU A 159 7.67 -12.95 -4.45
CA LEU A 159 6.68 -13.52 -5.33
C LEU A 159 5.66 -14.29 -4.46
N GLU A 160 4.39 -14.00 -4.66
CA GLU A 160 3.30 -14.70 -3.98
C GLU A 160 2.27 -15.21 -4.98
N ARG A 161 1.69 -16.37 -4.70
CA ARG A 161 0.55 -16.92 -5.42
C ARG A 161 -0.47 -17.54 -4.46
N SER A 162 -1.73 -17.15 -4.59
CA SER A 162 -2.84 -17.68 -3.82
C SER A 162 -3.80 -18.50 -4.70
N ARG A 163 -4.27 -19.64 -4.17
CA ARG A 163 -5.29 -20.50 -4.79
C ARG A 163 -6.48 -20.65 -3.86
N ASP A 164 -7.64 -20.27 -4.38
CA ASP A 164 -8.93 -20.51 -3.74
C ASP A 164 -9.49 -21.89 -4.12
N PHE A 165 -9.74 -22.73 -3.11
CA PHE A 165 -10.26 -24.10 -3.26
C PHE A 165 -11.78 -24.19 -3.27
N ARG A 166 -12.49 -23.06 -3.17
CA ARG A 166 -13.95 -23.01 -3.33
C ARG A 166 -14.37 -23.00 -4.80
N SER A 167 -13.45 -22.66 -5.69
CA SER A 167 -13.70 -22.58 -7.13
C SER A 167 -13.63 -23.99 -7.73
N ASP A 168 -14.75 -24.50 -8.24
CA ASP A 168 -14.90 -25.83 -8.88
C ASP A 168 -14.13 -26.00 -10.21
N ARG A 169 -13.23 -25.08 -10.56
CA ARG A 169 -12.46 -25.13 -11.79
C ARG A 169 -11.20 -25.98 -11.62
N THR A 170 -11.18 -27.11 -12.31
CA THR A 170 -10.03 -28.01 -12.45
C THR A 170 -8.92 -27.35 -13.27
N GLU A 171 -7.77 -27.06 -12.65
CA GLU A 171 -6.55 -26.70 -13.39
C GLU A 171 -5.26 -27.25 -12.76
N ASP A 172 -4.37 -27.64 -13.68
CA ASP A 172 -3.08 -28.31 -13.52
C ASP A 172 -1.98 -27.41 -12.91
N TRP A 173 -1.23 -27.97 -11.97
CA TRP A 173 -0.13 -27.33 -11.25
C TRP A 173 1.19 -27.23 -12.03
N ASN A 174 1.21 -27.61 -13.30
CA ASN A 174 2.44 -27.98 -14.01
C ASN A 174 3.32 -26.80 -14.47
N ASN A 175 3.03 -25.55 -14.10
CA ASN A 175 3.91 -24.44 -14.48
C ASN A 175 3.84 -23.23 -13.52
N LEU A 176 4.66 -23.25 -12.46
CA LEU A 176 4.77 -22.15 -11.50
C LEU A 176 5.43 -20.89 -12.11
N ILE A 177 6.35 -21.07 -13.07
CA ILE A 177 7.13 -19.98 -13.68
C ILE A 177 6.49 -19.46 -14.98
N GLY A 178 5.80 -20.31 -15.75
CA GLY A 178 5.20 -19.93 -17.04
C GLY A 178 3.80 -19.32 -16.97
N LYS A 179 3.09 -19.44 -15.84
CA LYS A 179 1.70 -18.94 -15.66
C LYS A 179 1.58 -17.73 -14.74
N ILE A 180 2.65 -16.97 -14.52
CA ILE A 180 2.57 -15.71 -13.75
C ILE A 180 1.65 -14.70 -14.46
N SER A 181 1.35 -14.85 -15.76
CA SER A 181 0.55 -13.86 -16.49
C SER A 181 -0.69 -14.38 -17.24
N SER A 182 -1.11 -15.65 -17.10
CA SER A 182 -2.24 -16.12 -17.92
C SER A 182 -3.13 -17.24 -17.35
N GLU A 183 -4.42 -16.92 -17.47
CA GLU A 183 -5.61 -17.78 -17.63
C GLU A 183 -6.45 -18.16 -16.40
N TYR A 184 -7.70 -17.67 -16.47
CA TYR A 184 -8.95 -18.13 -15.86
C TYR A 184 -8.92 -18.80 -14.48
N GLY A 185 -9.08 -18.00 -13.42
CA GLY A 185 -9.46 -18.46 -12.09
C GLY A 185 -9.37 -17.35 -11.04
N SER A 186 -9.91 -17.58 -9.84
CA SER A 186 -9.66 -16.71 -8.66
C SER A 186 -8.27 -17.02 -8.11
N HIS A 187 -7.26 -16.62 -8.87
CA HIS A 187 -5.85 -16.77 -8.52
C HIS A 187 -5.25 -15.38 -8.40
N ASN A 188 -4.61 -15.14 -7.26
CA ASN A 188 -3.88 -13.91 -7.05
C ASN A 188 -2.41 -14.20 -7.19
N ALA A 189 -1.70 -13.43 -8.01
CA ALA A 189 -0.25 -13.47 -8.03
C ALA A 189 0.28 -12.06 -7.85
N ALA A 190 1.35 -11.91 -7.08
CA ALA A 190 1.99 -10.64 -6.85
C ALA A 190 3.52 -10.78 -6.91
N LEU A 191 4.17 -9.87 -7.62
CA LEU A 191 5.62 -9.71 -7.65
C LEU A 191 5.93 -8.32 -7.13
N LYS A 192 6.83 -8.20 -6.16
CA LYS A 192 7.37 -6.91 -5.69
C LYS A 192 8.88 -6.94 -5.73
N ILE A 193 9.48 -5.91 -6.31
CA ILE A 193 10.93 -5.70 -6.38
C ILE A 193 11.21 -4.31 -5.81
N HIS A 194 12.07 -4.22 -4.80
CA HIS A 194 12.58 -2.98 -4.24
C HIS A 194 14.08 -2.89 -4.51
N LEU A 195 14.55 -1.70 -4.87
CA LEU A 195 15.95 -1.44 -5.18
C LEU A 195 16.43 -0.27 -4.34
N ASP A 196 17.40 -0.54 -3.48
CA ASP A 196 17.98 0.45 -2.59
C ASP A 196 19.43 0.71 -2.98
N SER A 197 19.81 1.98 -3.03
CA SER A 197 21.18 2.41 -3.29
C SER A 197 21.73 3.14 -2.06
N PRO A 198 22.82 2.65 -1.45
CA PRO A 198 23.40 3.26 -0.24
C PRO A 198 24.08 4.62 -0.49
N GLN A 199 24.15 5.12 -1.74
CA GLN A 199 24.79 6.39 -2.08
C GLN A 199 23.86 7.62 -2.02
N SER A 200 22.59 7.42 -1.69
CA SER A 200 21.58 8.48 -1.60
C SER A 200 20.97 8.46 -0.21
N GLY A 201 20.82 9.61 0.45
CA GLY A 201 20.23 9.76 1.78
C GLY A 201 18.72 9.45 1.82
N TYR A 202 18.32 8.26 1.37
CA TYR A 202 16.95 7.95 0.97
C TYR A 202 16.17 7.05 1.92
N THR A 203 14.86 7.22 1.88
CA THR A 203 13.83 6.38 2.49
C THR A 203 13.69 5.05 1.70
N PRO A 204 13.89 3.87 2.32
CA PRO A 204 13.93 2.53 1.68
C PRO A 204 12.66 2.03 0.95
N GLU A 205 11.67 2.88 0.68
CA GLU A 205 10.33 2.46 0.23
C GLU A 205 9.90 3.11 -1.10
N SER A 206 10.69 4.02 -1.67
CA SER A 206 10.28 4.80 -2.85
C SER A 206 10.62 4.17 -4.18
N ASN A 207 11.64 3.30 -4.23
CA ASN A 207 12.11 2.64 -5.44
C ASN A 207 11.60 1.21 -5.53
N TYR A 208 10.49 1.01 -6.25
CA TYR A 208 9.90 -0.31 -6.38
C TYR A 208 9.15 -0.54 -7.68
N THR A 209 8.98 -1.81 -8.02
CA THR A 209 7.99 -2.27 -8.98
C THR A 209 7.16 -3.36 -8.35
N SER A 210 5.85 -3.17 -8.35
CA SER A 210 4.88 -4.16 -7.92
C SER A 210 3.93 -4.50 -9.06
N TRP A 211 3.74 -5.77 -9.30
CA TRP A 211 2.73 -6.29 -10.20
C TRP A 211 1.80 -7.19 -9.41
N SER A 212 0.49 -7.09 -9.63
CA SER A 212 -0.48 -7.99 -9.04
C SER A 212 -1.64 -8.26 -9.98
N ASN A 213 -2.07 -9.51 -10.03
CA ASN A 213 -3.34 -9.89 -10.65
C ASN A 213 -4.25 -10.47 -9.58
N TYR A 214 -5.52 -10.05 -9.55
CA TYR A 214 -6.54 -10.64 -8.66
C TYR A 214 -7.51 -11.55 -9.43
N ASN A 215 -7.73 -11.23 -10.72
CA ASN A 215 -8.51 -12.04 -11.65
C ASN A 215 -8.25 -11.57 -13.09
N SER A 216 -8.98 -12.14 -14.06
CA SER A 216 -8.80 -11.82 -15.48
C SER A 216 -9.02 -10.35 -15.85
N TRP A 217 -9.76 -9.58 -15.04
CA TRP A 217 -10.09 -8.17 -15.27
C TRP A 217 -9.31 -7.19 -14.40
N SER A 218 -8.85 -7.61 -13.22
CA SER A 218 -8.08 -6.80 -12.26
C SER A 218 -6.61 -7.17 -12.31
N ASN A 219 -5.83 -6.34 -13.01
CA ASN A 219 -4.39 -6.43 -13.12
C ASN A 219 -3.80 -5.04 -12.86
N THR A 220 -2.93 -4.95 -11.87
CA THR A 220 -2.29 -3.71 -11.43
C THR A 220 -0.78 -3.83 -11.58
N LEU A 221 -0.17 -2.81 -12.19
CA LEU A 221 1.26 -2.60 -12.25
C LEU A 221 1.54 -1.23 -11.68
N HIS A 222 2.44 -1.16 -10.71
CA HIS A 222 2.93 0.08 -10.14
C HIS A 222 4.45 0.05 -10.18
N THR A 223 5.05 1.09 -10.73
CA THR A 223 6.49 1.32 -10.73
C THR A 223 6.74 2.71 -10.21
N SER A 224 7.61 2.84 -9.21
CA SER A 224 8.07 4.11 -8.68
C SER A 224 9.59 4.11 -8.65
N TYR A 225 10.17 5.20 -9.12
CA TYR A 225 11.60 5.47 -9.03
C TYR A 225 11.81 6.89 -8.55
N GLN A 226 12.80 7.07 -7.69
CA GLN A 226 13.05 8.27 -6.93
C GLN A 226 14.57 8.44 -6.76
N PHE A 227 15.09 9.62 -7.16
CA PHE A 227 16.50 10.05 -7.11
C PHE A 227 16.66 11.34 -6.30
N ASP A 228 17.55 11.35 -5.29
CA ASP A 228 17.79 12.42 -4.29
C ASP A 228 19.25 12.32 -3.88
N ASN A 229 19.82 13.46 -3.59
CA ASN A 229 21.19 13.59 -3.20
C ASN A 229 21.36 14.80 -2.27
N ASP A 230 22.51 14.83 -1.61
CA ASP A 230 22.86 15.92 -0.68
C ASP A 230 23.02 17.29 -1.38
N ALA A 231 23.06 17.31 -2.72
CA ALA A 231 23.07 18.54 -3.50
C ALA A 231 21.66 19.15 -3.68
N GLY A 232 20.62 18.54 -3.12
CA GLY A 232 19.24 19.02 -3.17
C GLY A 232 18.56 18.77 -4.51
N GLN A 233 18.93 17.71 -5.23
CA GLN A 233 18.32 17.33 -6.50
C GLN A 233 17.40 16.12 -6.31
N LEU A 234 16.10 16.38 -6.25
CA LEU A 234 15.05 15.36 -6.13
C LEU A 234 14.34 15.17 -7.46
N MET A 235 14.15 13.91 -7.88
CA MET A 235 13.36 13.53 -9.05
C MET A 235 12.58 12.25 -8.77
N ASN A 236 11.33 12.19 -9.25
CA ASN A 236 10.47 11.02 -9.13
C ASN A 236 9.86 10.67 -10.49
N LEU A 237 9.70 9.38 -10.72
CA LEU A 237 8.99 8.76 -11.84
C LEU A 237 8.02 7.74 -11.26
N GLY A 238 6.73 7.99 -11.42
CA GLY A 238 5.65 7.06 -11.07
C GLY A 238 4.94 6.59 -12.34
N PHE A 239 4.69 5.29 -12.43
CA PHE A 239 3.83 4.70 -13.44
C PHE A 239 2.87 3.71 -12.79
N ILE A 240 1.57 3.96 -12.94
CA ILE A 240 0.52 3.06 -12.47
C ILE A 240 -0.35 2.65 -13.64
N GLN A 241 -0.64 1.36 -13.73
CA GLN A 241 -1.59 0.81 -14.67
C GLN A 241 -2.50 -0.19 -13.95
N GLU A 242 -3.77 0.13 -13.90
CA GLU A 242 -4.84 -0.75 -13.49
C GLU A 242 -5.70 -1.05 -14.72
N ARG A 243 -5.81 -2.33 -15.06
CA ARG A 243 -6.50 -2.76 -16.28
C ARG A 243 -7.96 -2.32 -16.27
N GLY A 244 -8.32 -1.45 -17.22
CA GLY A 244 -9.69 -1.01 -17.45
C GLY A 244 -10.14 0.21 -16.63
N SER A 245 -9.33 0.68 -15.67
CA SER A 245 -9.67 1.83 -14.81
C SER A 245 -8.67 2.98 -14.88
N LYS A 246 -7.36 2.71 -14.81
CA LYS A 246 -6.34 3.75 -14.63
C LYS A 246 -5.06 3.46 -15.41
N LYS A 247 -4.46 4.45 -16.08
CA LYS A 247 -3.11 4.32 -16.62
C LYS A 247 -2.39 5.67 -16.57
N GLN A 248 -1.60 5.91 -15.53
CA GLN A 248 -1.03 7.23 -15.28
C GLN A 248 0.49 7.22 -15.26
N LEU A 249 1.06 8.31 -15.75
CA LEU A 249 2.47 8.65 -15.63
C LEU A 249 2.56 9.92 -14.78
N ASP A 250 3.36 9.86 -13.72
CA ASP A 250 3.68 10.99 -12.84
C ASP A 250 5.18 11.23 -12.88
N LEU A 251 5.57 12.47 -13.13
CA LEU A 251 6.95 12.94 -13.05
C LEU A 251 6.97 14.11 -12.10
N SER A 252 7.86 14.11 -11.11
CA SER A 252 8.07 15.27 -10.25
C SER A 252 9.54 15.52 -9.99
N SER A 253 9.89 16.76 -9.70
CA SER A 253 11.27 17.20 -9.57
C SER A 253 11.37 18.44 -8.70
N ALA A 254 12.34 18.49 -7.79
CA ALA A 254 12.67 19.66 -6.97
C ALA A 254 14.19 19.80 -6.86
N TRP A 255 14.75 20.88 -7.38
CA TRP A 255 16.19 21.07 -7.50
C TRP A 255 16.64 22.37 -6.83
N GLU A 256 17.65 22.28 -5.97
CA GLU A 256 18.41 23.42 -5.47
C GLU A 256 19.50 23.77 -6.50
N ILE A 257 19.24 24.78 -7.34
CA ILE A 257 20.22 25.21 -8.36
C ILE A 257 21.46 25.79 -7.68
N ASN A 258 21.25 26.53 -6.59
CA ASN A 258 22.28 27.03 -5.69
C ASN A 258 21.62 27.40 -4.35
N HIS A 259 22.39 27.95 -3.40
CA HIS A 259 21.90 28.34 -2.08
C HIS A 259 20.77 29.39 -2.07
N GLN A 260 20.50 30.06 -3.20
CA GLN A 260 19.47 31.08 -3.31
C GLN A 260 18.30 30.65 -4.20
N TRP A 261 18.52 29.79 -5.20
CA TRP A 261 17.52 29.47 -6.21
C TRP A 261 17.13 28.01 -6.15
N GLY A 262 15.83 27.75 -6.06
CA GLY A 262 15.27 26.41 -6.22
C GLY A 262 14.20 26.39 -7.32
N LEU A 263 14.11 25.27 -8.02
CA LEU A 263 13.14 25.02 -9.08
C LEU A 263 12.34 23.77 -8.73
N PHE A 264 11.03 23.80 -8.95
CA PHE A 264 10.18 22.64 -8.73
C PHE A 264 9.18 22.48 -9.88
N ALA A 265 8.91 21.23 -10.25
CA ALA A 265 8.03 20.89 -11.34
C ALA A 265 7.34 19.55 -11.10
N ARG A 266 6.12 19.42 -11.62
CA ARG A 266 5.39 18.15 -11.72
C ARG A 266 4.62 18.07 -13.03
N TYR A 267 4.56 16.87 -13.57
CA TYR A 267 3.76 16.52 -14.72
C TYR A 267 3.05 15.18 -14.47
N ASN A 268 1.71 15.22 -14.39
CA ASN A 268 0.89 14.02 -14.24
C ASN A 268 -0.07 13.90 -15.43
N GLN A 269 -0.14 12.71 -16.03
CA GLN A 269 -0.85 12.46 -17.27
C GLN A 269 -1.63 11.15 -17.21
N GLU A 270 -2.91 11.20 -17.60
CA GLU A 270 -3.71 10.03 -17.92
C GLU A 270 -3.37 9.54 -19.34
N LEU A 271 -3.11 8.25 -19.46
CA LEU A 271 -2.66 7.57 -20.67
C LEU A 271 -3.65 6.52 -21.17
N ILE A 272 -4.80 6.33 -20.50
CA ILE A 272 -5.89 5.53 -21.06
C ILE A 272 -6.32 6.11 -22.41
N SER A 273 -6.36 5.27 -23.44
CA SER A 273 -6.65 5.72 -24.81
C SER A 273 -8.00 6.43 -24.96
N SER A 274 -9.02 6.01 -24.21
CA SER A 274 -10.36 6.64 -24.23
C SER A 274 -10.42 7.97 -23.47
N ASN A 275 -9.43 8.27 -22.62
CA ASN A 275 -9.44 9.47 -21.78
C ASN A 275 -8.02 10.05 -21.63
N LYS A 276 -7.28 10.18 -22.73
CA LYS A 276 -5.89 10.67 -22.68
C LYS A 276 -5.88 12.18 -22.45
N HIS A 277 -5.53 12.62 -21.25
CA HIS A 277 -5.45 14.03 -20.90
C HIS A 277 -4.47 14.29 -19.76
N ARG A 278 -4.02 15.53 -19.62
CA ARG A 278 -3.16 15.93 -18.52
C ARG A 278 -3.98 16.00 -17.24
N LEU A 279 -3.48 15.47 -16.14
CA LEU A 279 -4.13 15.56 -14.83
C LEU A 279 -3.61 16.76 -14.04
N GLU A 280 -2.29 16.97 -14.03
CA GLU A 280 -1.66 18.10 -13.35
C GLU A 280 -0.40 18.56 -14.10
N ASP A 281 -0.24 19.88 -14.25
CA ASP A 281 1.07 20.51 -14.39
C ASP A 281 1.32 21.48 -13.23
N LEU A 282 2.54 21.45 -12.72
CA LEU A 282 3.00 22.37 -11.72
C LEU A 282 4.41 22.80 -12.09
N ILE A 283 4.68 24.10 -12.02
CA ILE A 283 6.02 24.67 -12.15
C ILE A 283 6.15 25.83 -11.19
N GLY A 284 7.28 25.94 -10.53
CA GLY A 284 7.58 27.15 -9.80
C GLY A 284 9.04 27.29 -9.44
N VAL A 285 9.33 28.48 -8.96
CA VAL A 285 10.66 28.95 -8.63
C VAL A 285 10.64 29.55 -7.25
N SER A 286 11.67 29.23 -6.49
CA SER A 286 11.94 29.76 -5.16
C SER A 286 13.19 30.63 -5.21
N TYR A 287 13.16 31.74 -4.49
CA TYR A 287 14.33 32.56 -4.24
C TYR A 287 14.47 32.83 -2.75
N GLU A 288 15.66 32.59 -2.23
CA GLU A 288 16.01 32.65 -0.82
C GLU A 288 17.12 33.69 -0.60
N SER A 289 16.87 34.67 0.27
CA SER A 289 17.84 35.66 0.74
C SER A 289 18.05 35.54 2.25
N CYS A 290 18.91 36.39 2.83
CA CYS A 290 19.18 36.39 4.27
C CYS A 290 17.98 36.88 5.11
N CYS A 291 17.16 37.79 4.56
CA CYS A 291 16.07 38.44 5.30
C CYS A 291 14.68 38.16 4.72
N TRP A 292 14.60 37.64 3.50
CA TRP A 292 13.33 37.36 2.83
C TRP A 292 13.46 36.17 1.88
N SER A 293 12.34 35.54 1.58
CA SER A 293 12.22 34.52 0.54
C SER A 293 10.93 34.70 -0.24
N THR A 294 10.92 34.24 -1.48
CA THR A 294 9.73 34.29 -2.32
C THR A 294 9.57 32.99 -3.10
N ASN A 295 8.33 32.57 -3.27
CA ASN A 295 7.97 31.42 -4.06
C ASN A 295 6.89 31.81 -5.06
N PHE A 296 7.16 31.56 -6.34
CA PHE A 296 6.20 31.75 -7.40
C PHE A 296 5.88 30.40 -8.06
N THR A 297 4.60 30.01 -8.03
CA THR A 297 4.14 28.72 -8.53
C THR A 297 2.94 28.89 -9.45
N ARG A 298 2.97 28.22 -10.59
CA ARG A 298 1.81 27.99 -11.44
C ARG A 298 1.42 26.52 -11.34
N ARG A 299 0.14 26.26 -11.07
CA ARG A 299 -0.46 24.93 -11.11
C ARG A 299 -1.65 24.95 -12.07
N LYS A 300 -1.69 24.05 -13.04
CA LYS A 300 -2.90 23.75 -13.82
C LYS A 300 -3.31 22.31 -13.55
N PHE A 301 -4.55 22.10 -13.15
CA PHE A 301 -5.03 20.76 -12.83
C PHE A 301 -6.41 20.52 -13.43
N PHE A 302 -6.68 19.25 -13.75
CA PHE A 302 -7.95 18.81 -14.31
C PHE A 302 -9.04 18.86 -13.23
N THR A 303 -10.18 19.46 -13.55
CA THR A 303 -11.31 19.62 -12.62
C THR A 303 -12.51 18.77 -12.97
N GLY A 304 -12.56 18.23 -14.19
CA GLY A 304 -13.66 17.41 -14.66
C GLY A 304 -13.87 17.55 -16.16
N THR A 305 -15.00 17.04 -16.61
CA THR A 305 -15.41 17.08 -18.01
C THR A 305 -16.71 17.87 -18.11
N ASP A 306 -16.80 18.79 -19.08
CA ASP A 306 -17.99 19.60 -19.31
C ASP A 306 -19.16 18.75 -19.87
N SER A 307 -20.33 19.38 -20.04
CA SER A 307 -21.52 18.72 -20.59
C SER A 307 -21.35 18.21 -22.04
N ASN A 308 -20.32 18.67 -22.75
CA ASN A 308 -20.01 18.29 -24.13
C ASN A 308 -18.90 17.23 -24.21
N GLY A 309 -18.38 16.76 -23.08
CA GLY A 309 -17.28 15.79 -23.05
C GLY A 309 -15.88 16.41 -23.17
N ALA A 310 -15.75 17.74 -23.11
CA ALA A 310 -14.47 18.43 -23.15
C ALA A 310 -13.82 18.52 -21.76
N ASN A 311 -12.51 18.35 -21.69
CA ASN A 311 -11.76 18.40 -20.44
C ASN A 311 -11.63 19.84 -19.92
N GLU A 312 -12.04 20.05 -18.68
CA GLU A 312 -11.94 21.32 -17.96
C GLU A 312 -10.72 21.37 -17.05
N PHE A 313 -10.16 22.57 -16.90
CA PHE A 313 -8.93 22.81 -16.16
C PHE A 313 -8.98 24.13 -15.42
N ASP A 314 -8.56 24.10 -14.16
CA ASP A 314 -8.29 25.30 -13.38
C ASP A 314 -6.81 25.63 -13.40
N THR A 315 -6.49 26.92 -13.50
CA THR A 315 -5.12 27.43 -13.41
C THR A 315 -4.99 28.36 -12.22
N THR A 316 -4.14 27.99 -11.28
CA THR A 316 -3.84 28.77 -10.07
C THR A 316 -2.42 29.32 -10.14
N TRP A 317 -2.29 30.61 -9.81
CA TRP A 317 -1.01 31.30 -9.67
C TRP A 317 -0.84 31.67 -8.21
N MET A 318 0.30 31.29 -7.62
CA MET A 318 0.62 31.51 -6.22
C MET A 318 1.92 32.30 -6.11
N LEU A 319 1.88 33.38 -5.35
CA LEU A 319 3.04 34.14 -4.94
C LEU A 319 3.04 34.18 -3.41
N VAL A 320 4.10 33.69 -2.80
CA VAL A 320 4.30 33.70 -1.35
C VAL A 320 5.57 34.49 -1.06
N LEU A 321 5.49 35.51 -0.20
CA LEU A 321 6.63 36.27 0.27
C LEU A 321 6.77 36.05 1.77
N GLU A 322 7.94 35.62 2.21
CA GLU A 322 8.23 35.40 3.62
C GLU A 322 9.34 36.34 4.07
N LEU A 323 9.11 37.06 5.18
CA LEU A 323 10.11 37.91 5.81
C LEU A 323 10.66 37.17 7.03
N LYS A 324 11.91 36.73 6.93
CA LYS A 324 12.56 35.92 7.96
C LYS A 324 12.62 36.69 9.27
N GLY A 325 12.11 36.08 10.33
CA GLY A 325 12.05 36.70 11.67
C GLY A 325 10.93 37.72 11.90
N MET A 326 10.10 38.03 10.89
CA MET A 326 8.99 38.99 11.03
C MET A 326 7.62 38.41 10.62
N GLY A 327 7.59 37.22 10.04
CA GLY A 327 6.36 36.50 9.69
C GLY A 327 6.19 36.25 8.18
N LYS A 328 5.20 35.43 7.83
CA LYS A 328 4.92 35.02 6.44
C LYS A 328 3.76 35.84 5.86
N LEU A 329 3.89 36.37 4.63
CA LEU A 329 2.82 37.05 3.90
C LEU A 329 2.29 36.13 2.79
N GLY A 330 0.99 35.80 2.88
CA GLY A 330 0.32 34.84 1.98
C GLY A 330 0.06 33.48 2.62
N LYS A 331 -0.60 32.57 1.89
CA LYS A 331 -0.93 31.21 2.35
C LYS A 331 0.26 30.25 2.20
N SER A 332 1.39 30.58 2.82
CA SER A 332 2.64 29.79 2.74
C SER A 332 2.44 28.32 3.15
N SER A 333 1.62 28.05 4.16
CA SER A 333 1.26 26.69 4.59
C SER A 333 0.66 25.85 3.47
N ASN A 334 -0.20 26.45 2.65
CA ASN A 334 -0.89 25.75 1.57
C ASN A 334 0.06 25.43 0.42
N LEU A 335 1.07 26.26 0.17
CA LEU A 335 2.06 25.99 -0.86
C LEU A 335 3.03 24.90 -0.41
N ASN A 336 3.50 24.94 0.82
CA ASN A 336 4.38 23.90 1.36
C ASN A 336 3.68 22.55 1.34
N GLN A 337 2.45 22.49 1.84
CA GLN A 337 1.63 21.28 1.77
C GLN A 337 1.43 20.81 0.33
N LEU A 338 1.12 21.72 -0.60
CA LEU A 338 0.98 21.37 -2.02
C LEU A 338 2.27 20.75 -2.58
N LEU A 339 3.43 21.34 -2.31
CA LEU A 339 4.71 20.83 -2.83
C LEU A 339 5.08 19.48 -2.22
N GLU A 340 4.82 19.28 -0.92
CA GLU A 340 5.05 18.01 -0.22
C GLU A 340 4.09 16.90 -0.72
N GLU A 341 2.83 17.22 -1.01
CA GLU A 341 1.86 16.29 -1.60
C GLU A 341 2.14 16.01 -3.09
N SER A 342 2.61 17.01 -3.83
CA SER A 342 2.86 16.90 -5.28
C SER A 342 4.22 16.30 -5.62
N ILE A 343 5.23 16.41 -4.74
CA ILE A 343 6.60 15.96 -4.99
C ILE A 343 7.02 15.03 -3.85
N LEU A 344 6.91 13.73 -4.08
CA LEU A 344 7.31 12.71 -3.10
C LEU A 344 8.76 12.94 -2.65
N GLY A 345 9.00 12.93 -1.33
CA GLY A 345 10.31 13.13 -0.73
C GLY A 345 10.71 14.59 -0.51
N TYR A 346 9.98 15.56 -1.10
CA TYR A 346 10.22 16.97 -0.85
C TYR A 346 9.84 17.32 0.59
N LYS A 347 10.67 18.14 1.24
CA LYS A 347 10.40 18.69 2.56
C LYS A 347 10.58 20.19 2.49
N SER A 348 9.55 20.93 2.87
CA SER A 348 9.66 22.39 2.92
C SER A 348 10.71 22.80 3.95
N LYS A 349 11.55 23.78 3.58
CA LYS A 349 12.49 24.39 4.53
C LYS A 349 11.70 25.24 5.54
N PRO A 350 12.01 25.15 6.84
CA PRO A 350 11.25 25.82 7.90
C PRO A 350 11.27 27.35 7.78
#